data_AF-A0A081K5E7-F1
#
_entry.id   AF-A0A081K5E7-F1
#
_cell.length_a   1.000
_cell.length_b   1.000
_cell.length_c   1.000
_cell.angle_alpha   90.00
_cell.angle_beta   90.00
_cell.angle_gamma   90.00
#
_symmetry.space_group_name_H-M   'P 1'
#
loop_
_entity.id
_entity.type
_entity.pdbx_description
1 polymer ?
#
loop_
_entity_poly.entity_id
_entity_poly.type
_entity_poly.pdbx_seq_one_letter_code
_entity_poly.pdbx_strand_id
1 'polypeptide(L)'
;MKSAATLFAILFSITTFQTALAKSLTAEEKKGIQRTIINNIKIKTKARVLENSSIQKTFSAKFYDVTITQHDIAEGSSSAHNRTLVKQGNKFIYLESPTTDEPLPKLFSMLNKQFMLKNQKDAQILEEALDTIYPISTSFGTEDLDKKAIRQEGNQWIFIRGGFFDKLMGFVFQTDSGGRIQSVSYSLNIDG
;
A
#
# COMPACT_ATOMS: atom_id res chain seq x y z
N MET A 1 16.65 -14.13 -84.08
CA MET A 1 17.53 -12.94 -84.00
C MET A 1 16.95 -11.96 -82.99
N LYS A 2 17.74 -11.60 -81.96
CA LYS A 2 17.61 -10.43 -81.05
C LYS A 2 16.34 -10.39 -80.17
N SER A 3 16.45 -10.77 -78.90
CA SER A 3 16.81 -9.92 -77.73
C SER A 3 15.63 -9.12 -77.18
N ALA A 4 15.20 -9.44 -75.95
CA ALA A 4 15.06 -8.46 -74.86
C ALA A 4 14.79 -9.22 -73.55
N ALA A 5 15.80 -9.26 -72.69
CA ALA A 5 15.65 -9.69 -71.30
C ALA A 5 14.97 -8.57 -70.52
N THR A 6 13.78 -8.85 -69.97
CA THR A 6 13.09 -7.93 -69.06
C THR A 6 13.60 -8.20 -67.65
N LEU A 7 14.55 -7.38 -67.19
CA LEU A 7 15.02 -7.35 -65.80
C LEU A 7 13.97 -6.63 -64.95
N PHE A 8 13.24 -7.35 -64.09
CA PHE A 8 12.37 -6.73 -63.08
C PHE A 8 13.23 -6.44 -61.84
N ALA A 9 13.73 -5.21 -61.71
CA ALA A 9 14.37 -4.76 -60.48
C ALA A 9 13.29 -4.47 -59.43
N ILE A 10 13.14 -5.37 -58.46
CA ILE A 10 12.32 -5.14 -57.28
C ILE A 10 13.08 -4.15 -56.39
N LEU A 11 12.65 -2.88 -56.37
CA LEU A 11 13.09 -1.92 -55.37
C LEU A 11 12.53 -2.36 -54.01
N PHE A 12 13.38 -2.95 -53.18
CA PHE A 12 13.13 -3.08 -51.75
C PHE A 12 13.36 -1.70 -51.11
N SER A 13 12.28 -0.95 -50.91
CA SER A 13 12.31 0.27 -50.10
C SER A 13 12.55 -0.13 -48.65
N ILE A 14 13.82 -0.11 -48.22
CA ILE A 14 14.17 -0.26 -46.80
C ILE A 14 13.69 1.00 -46.09
N THR A 15 12.50 0.94 -45.50
CA THR A 15 12.05 1.93 -44.52
C THR A 15 12.87 1.74 -43.26
N THR A 16 13.96 2.50 -43.15
CA THR A 16 14.68 2.62 -41.88
C THR A 16 13.77 3.30 -40.88
N PHE A 17 13.17 2.54 -39.97
CA PHE A 17 12.65 3.10 -38.72
C PHE A 17 13.85 3.68 -37.96
N GLN A 18 14.06 4.98 -38.11
CA GLN A 18 14.94 5.71 -37.19
C GLN A 18 14.25 5.70 -35.83
N THR A 19 14.67 4.79 -34.96
CA THR A 19 14.42 4.93 -33.53
C THR A 19 15.14 6.21 -33.11
N ALA A 20 14.38 7.28 -32.90
CA ALA A 20 14.92 8.50 -32.33
C ALA A 20 15.51 8.14 -30.96
N LEU A 21 16.84 8.09 -30.87
CA LEU A 21 17.53 7.96 -29.60
C LEU A 21 17.20 9.22 -28.80
N ALA A 22 16.36 9.07 -27.77
CA ALA A 22 16.02 10.17 -26.89
C ALA A 22 17.30 10.73 -26.27
N LYS A 23 17.62 12.00 -26.57
CA LYS A 23 18.75 12.70 -25.97
C LYS A 23 18.51 12.86 -24.46
N SER A 24 19.50 12.54 -23.65
CA SER A 24 19.42 12.76 -22.20
C SER A 24 19.37 14.24 -21.85
N LEU A 25 18.50 14.62 -20.90
CA LEU A 25 18.39 15.99 -20.40
C LEU A 25 19.63 16.42 -19.60
N THR A 26 20.03 17.68 -19.77
CA THR A 26 21.01 18.39 -18.94
C THR A 26 20.49 18.59 -17.51
N ALA A 27 21.38 18.94 -16.57
CA ALA A 27 20.99 19.21 -15.18
C ALA A 27 20.09 20.45 -15.07
N GLU A 28 20.37 21.46 -15.88
CA GLU A 28 19.63 22.72 -15.97
C GLU A 28 18.21 22.49 -16.48
N GLU A 29 18.05 21.69 -17.54
CA GLU A 29 16.73 21.30 -18.07
C GLU A 29 15.92 20.55 -17.01
N LYS A 30 16.52 19.56 -16.32
CA LYS A 30 15.86 18.82 -15.24
C LYS A 30 15.39 19.76 -14.12
N LYS A 31 16.24 20.69 -13.68
CA LYS A 31 15.91 21.67 -12.63
C LYS A 31 14.82 22.64 -13.08
N GLY A 32 14.86 23.07 -14.35
CA GLY A 32 13.83 23.90 -14.96
C GLY A 32 12.46 23.22 -14.96
N ILE A 33 12.40 21.98 -15.46
CA ILE A 33 11.18 21.17 -15.50
C ILE A 33 10.63 20.95 -14.08
N GLN A 34 11.49 20.53 -13.13
CA GLN A 34 11.07 20.28 -11.75
C GLN A 34 10.47 21.53 -11.09
N ARG A 35 11.09 22.70 -11.29
CA ARG A 35 10.58 23.97 -10.76
C ARG A 35 9.20 24.29 -11.34
N THR A 36 9.01 24.13 -12.66
CA THR A 36 7.72 24.37 -13.32
C THR A 36 6.62 23.49 -12.72
N ILE A 37 6.90 22.19 -12.53
CA ILE A 37 5.92 21.25 -11.95
C ILE A 37 5.58 21.64 -10.51
N ILE A 38 6.58 21.84 -9.64
CA ILE A 38 6.35 22.15 -8.22
C ILE A 38 5.58 23.46 -8.05
N ASN A 39 5.88 24.48 -8.85
CA ASN A 39 5.21 25.78 -8.75
C ASN A 39 3.72 25.72 -9.14
N ASN A 40 3.33 24.75 -9.97
CA ASN A 40 1.95 24.55 -10.38
C ASN A 40 1.17 23.61 -9.45
N ILE A 41 1.81 23.06 -8.41
CA ILE A 41 1.18 22.15 -7.47
C ILE A 41 1.00 22.83 -6.11
N LYS A 42 -0.26 22.93 -5.65
CA LYS A 42 -0.58 23.34 -4.28
C LYS A 42 -0.99 22.13 -3.45
N ILE A 43 -0.27 21.89 -2.35
CA ILE A 43 -0.60 20.83 -1.38
C ILE A 43 -1.33 21.44 -0.17
N LYS A 44 -2.44 20.82 0.23
CA LYS A 44 -3.12 21.06 1.50
C LYS A 44 -3.24 19.76 2.28
N THR A 45 -3.10 19.83 3.59
CA THR A 45 -3.25 18.67 4.48
C THR A 45 -4.31 18.95 5.53
N LYS A 46 -5.21 17.99 5.74
CA LYS A 46 -6.06 17.92 6.93
C LYS A 46 -5.69 16.66 7.69
N ALA A 47 -5.51 16.76 9.00
CA ALA A 47 -5.15 15.62 9.84
C ALA A 47 -6.06 15.55 11.06
N ARG A 48 -6.40 14.34 11.48
CA ARG A 48 -7.10 14.05 12.74
C ARG A 48 -6.46 12.86 13.43
N VAL A 49 -6.53 12.83 14.76
CA VAL A 49 -6.09 11.66 15.52
C VAL A 49 -7.13 10.55 15.32
N LEU A 50 -6.65 9.31 15.13
CA LEU A 50 -7.49 8.12 15.14
C LEU A 50 -7.69 7.68 16.60
N GLU A 51 -8.77 8.15 17.21
CA GLU A 51 -9.12 7.85 18.61
C GLU A 51 -10.27 6.85 18.68
N ASN A 52 -9.93 5.58 18.88
CA ASN A 52 -10.86 4.51 19.25
C ASN A 52 -10.24 3.73 20.44
N SER A 53 -11.08 3.31 21.39
CA SER A 53 -10.67 2.49 22.53
C SER A 53 -9.89 1.22 22.13
N SER A 54 -10.19 0.62 20.98
CA SER A 54 -9.52 -0.58 20.47
C SER A 54 -8.08 -0.28 20.01
N ILE A 55 -7.83 0.88 19.39
CA ILE A 55 -6.47 1.36 19.12
C ILE A 55 -5.70 1.57 20.43
N GLN A 56 -6.29 2.26 21.40
CA GLN A 56 -5.62 2.61 22.66
C GLN A 56 -5.30 1.38 23.52
N LYS A 57 -6.14 0.34 23.46
CA LYS A 57 -5.88 -0.94 24.12
C LYS A 57 -4.76 -1.71 23.43
N THR A 58 -4.80 -1.79 22.11
CA THR A 58 -3.93 -2.65 21.30
C THR A 58 -2.54 -2.06 21.06
N PHE A 59 -2.46 -0.74 20.86
CA PHE A 59 -1.23 -0.05 20.46
C PHE A 59 -0.86 1.05 21.45
N SER A 60 0.44 1.21 21.67
CA SER A 60 1.02 2.32 22.44
C SER A 60 1.26 3.57 21.58
N ALA A 61 1.23 3.43 20.25
CA ALA A 61 1.46 4.51 19.30
C ALA A 61 0.19 5.33 19.02
N LYS A 62 0.38 6.61 18.65
CA LYS A 62 -0.72 7.46 18.15
C LYS A 62 -0.76 7.41 16.63
N PHE A 63 -1.95 7.15 16.11
CA PHE A 63 -2.23 7.12 14.67
C PHE A 63 -3.04 8.34 14.25
N TYR A 64 -2.87 8.74 12.99
CA TYR A 64 -3.47 9.92 12.42
C TYR A 64 -4.00 9.58 11.03
N ASP A 65 -5.22 9.99 10.74
CA ASP A 65 -5.77 9.99 9.41
C ASP A 65 -5.48 11.35 8.77
N VAL A 66 -4.80 11.33 7.63
CA VAL A 66 -4.33 12.52 6.92
C VAL A 66 -4.86 12.52 5.49
N THR A 67 -5.70 13.49 5.19
CA THR A 67 -6.10 13.81 3.82
C THR A 67 -5.11 14.77 3.21
N ILE A 68 -4.48 14.35 2.11
CA ILE A 68 -3.58 15.16 1.29
C ILE A 68 -4.35 15.56 0.03
N THR A 69 -4.60 16.85 -0.14
CA THR A 69 -5.21 17.41 -1.34
C THR A 69 -4.13 18.04 -2.20
N GLN A 70 -3.98 17.56 -3.43
CA GLN A 70 -3.11 18.11 -4.44
C GLN A 70 -3.97 18.84 -5.47
N HIS A 71 -3.72 20.13 -5.65
CA HIS A 71 -4.35 20.95 -6.68
C HIS A 71 -3.33 21.32 -7.75
N ASP A 72 -3.62 20.94 -8.99
CA ASP A 72 -2.92 21.43 -10.18
C ASP A 72 -3.52 22.78 -10.58
N ILE A 73 -2.71 23.83 -10.48
CA ILE A 73 -3.10 25.20 -10.77
C ILE A 73 -3.28 25.42 -12.27
N ALA A 74 -2.46 24.75 -13.10
CA ALA A 74 -2.45 24.95 -14.54
C ALA A 74 -3.68 24.27 -15.20
N GLU A 75 -4.04 23.09 -14.71
CA GLU A 75 -5.18 22.32 -15.24
C GLU A 75 -6.49 22.58 -14.50
N GLY A 76 -6.45 23.29 -13.37
CA GLY A 76 -7.63 23.52 -12.54
C GLY A 76 -8.16 22.25 -11.85
N SER A 77 -7.38 21.17 -11.83
CA SER A 77 -7.77 19.86 -11.31
C SER A 77 -7.33 19.68 -9.85
N SER A 78 -8.03 18.83 -9.12
CA SER A 78 -7.69 18.49 -7.73
C SER A 78 -7.87 16.99 -7.48
N SER A 79 -6.92 16.40 -6.77
CA SER A 79 -7.00 15.04 -6.26
C SER A 79 -6.84 15.03 -4.74
N ALA A 80 -7.47 14.08 -4.07
CA ALA A 80 -7.36 13.91 -2.63
C ALA A 80 -7.05 12.45 -2.31
N HIS A 81 -6.10 12.25 -1.40
CA HIS A 81 -5.64 10.93 -0.99
C HIS A 81 -5.59 10.87 0.54
N ASN A 82 -6.17 9.81 1.11
CA ASN A 82 -6.07 9.55 2.54
C ASN A 82 -4.84 8.68 2.84
N ARG A 83 -4.20 8.95 3.97
CA ARG A 83 -3.01 8.25 4.45
C ARG A 83 -3.09 8.10 5.95
N THR A 84 -2.73 6.91 6.46
CA THR A 84 -2.52 6.71 7.89
C THR A 84 -1.07 7.04 8.22
N LEU A 85 -0.86 7.96 9.17
CA LEU A 85 0.44 8.25 9.75
C LEU A 85 0.51 7.74 11.19
N VAL A 86 1.72 7.39 11.62
CA VAL A 86 2.03 7.04 13.00
C VAL A 86 3.14 7.96 13.53
N LYS A 87 3.00 8.42 14.77
CA LYS A 87 4.06 9.18 15.45
C LYS A 87 5.03 8.22 16.13
N GLN A 88 6.30 8.28 15.75
CA GLN A 88 7.40 7.57 16.40
C GLN A 88 8.46 8.58 16.85
N GLY A 89 8.56 8.80 18.17
CA GLY A 89 9.37 9.89 18.72
C GLY A 89 8.90 11.25 18.20
N ASN A 90 9.81 11.97 17.52
CA ASN A 90 9.53 13.28 16.93
C ASN A 90 9.19 13.23 15.42
N LYS A 91 9.07 12.04 14.83
CA LYS A 91 8.79 11.87 13.40
C LYS A 91 7.38 11.31 13.17
N PHE A 92 6.76 11.73 12.07
CA PHE A 92 5.58 11.09 11.51
C PHE A 92 6.01 10.21 10.35
N ILE A 93 5.52 8.98 10.32
CA ILE A 93 5.87 8.00 9.31
C ILE A 93 4.60 7.46 8.68
N TYR A 94 4.61 7.25 7.37
CA TYR A 94 3.56 6.51 6.69
C TYR A 94 3.45 5.11 7.28
N LEU A 95 2.20 4.71 7.52
CA LEU A 95 1.84 3.33 7.77
C LEU A 95 1.39 2.76 6.43
N GLU A 96 2.30 2.07 5.75
CA GLU A 96 2.03 1.45 4.45
C GLU A 96 1.28 0.14 4.68
N SER A 97 0.22 -0.08 3.90
CA SER A 97 -0.45 -1.37 3.88
C SER A 97 0.50 -2.42 3.32
N PRO A 98 0.66 -3.58 3.97
CA PRO A 98 1.45 -4.66 3.41
C PRO A 98 0.84 -5.14 2.10
N THR A 99 1.69 -5.54 1.15
CA THR A 99 1.27 -5.98 -0.19
C THR A 99 1.90 -7.31 -0.60
N THR A 100 2.72 -7.90 0.27
CA THR A 100 3.44 -9.16 0.03
C THR A 100 3.51 -9.99 1.31
N ASP A 101 3.93 -11.24 1.21
CA ASP A 101 4.29 -12.05 2.38
C ASP A 101 5.52 -11.44 3.07
N GLU A 102 5.33 -10.84 4.23
CA GLU A 102 6.40 -10.12 4.93
C GLU A 102 6.23 -10.09 6.46
N PRO A 103 7.33 -10.16 7.23
CA PRO A 103 7.29 -9.83 8.65
C PRO A 103 7.00 -8.34 8.85
N LEU A 104 6.24 -8.00 9.89
CA LEU A 104 5.85 -6.62 10.21
C LEU A 104 6.44 -6.14 11.55
N PRO A 105 7.78 -6.07 11.69
CA PRO A 105 8.41 -5.68 12.95
C PRO A 105 8.06 -4.26 13.38
N LYS A 106 7.76 -3.38 12.42
CA LYS A 106 7.31 -2.01 12.70
C LYS A 106 5.93 -1.99 13.37
N LEU A 107 4.96 -2.77 12.87
CA LEU A 107 3.65 -2.92 13.52
C LEU A 107 3.78 -3.58 14.89
N PHE A 108 4.60 -4.64 14.99
CA PHE A 108 4.90 -5.30 16.27
C PHE A 108 5.46 -4.32 17.31
N SER A 109 6.39 -3.44 16.92
CA SER A 109 6.98 -2.43 17.80
C SER A 109 5.99 -1.40 18.36
N MET A 110 4.82 -1.25 17.73
CA MET A 110 3.78 -0.30 18.15
C MET A 110 2.79 -0.90 19.14
N LEU A 111 2.75 -2.23 19.29
CA LEU A 111 1.83 -2.90 20.19
C LEU A 111 2.02 -2.43 21.63
N ASN A 112 0.91 -2.30 22.34
CA ASN A 112 0.93 -2.11 23.77
C ASN A 112 1.43 -3.39 24.42
N LYS A 113 2.57 -3.33 25.13
CA LYS A 113 3.19 -4.50 25.79
C LYS A 113 2.30 -5.17 26.85
N GLN A 114 1.25 -4.48 27.30
CA GLN A 114 0.27 -5.01 28.24
C GLN A 114 -0.92 -5.69 27.55
N PHE A 115 -1.12 -5.46 26.25
CA PHE A 115 -2.15 -6.13 25.48
C PHE A 115 -1.77 -7.60 25.30
N MET A 116 -2.72 -8.49 25.60
CA MET A 116 -2.56 -9.93 25.46
C MET A 116 -3.67 -10.45 24.56
N LEU A 117 -3.31 -11.25 23.57
CA LEU A 117 -4.22 -11.86 22.61
C LEU A 117 -4.51 -13.30 23.06
N LYS A 118 -5.42 -13.46 24.03
CA LYS A 118 -5.67 -14.74 24.70
C LYS A 118 -6.92 -15.46 24.19
N ASN A 119 -7.89 -14.71 23.72
CA ASN A 119 -9.22 -15.23 23.39
C ASN A 119 -9.87 -14.40 22.28
N GLN A 120 -11.04 -14.86 21.84
CA GLN A 120 -11.78 -14.23 20.75
C GLN A 120 -12.14 -12.76 21.00
N LYS A 121 -12.41 -12.37 22.26
CA LYS A 121 -12.73 -10.98 22.60
C LYS A 121 -11.51 -10.07 22.44
N ASP A 122 -10.33 -10.55 22.85
CA ASP A 122 -9.08 -9.82 22.61
C ASP A 122 -8.80 -9.72 21.11
N ALA A 123 -9.07 -10.79 20.35
CA ALA A 123 -8.92 -10.80 18.90
C ALA A 123 -9.85 -9.78 18.23
N GLN A 124 -11.12 -9.69 18.63
CA GLN A 124 -12.05 -8.68 18.11
C GLN A 124 -11.56 -7.25 18.38
N ILE A 125 -10.99 -6.99 19.56
CA ILE A 125 -10.39 -5.68 19.88
C ILE A 125 -9.22 -5.37 18.93
N LEU A 126 -8.34 -6.35 18.68
CA LEU A 126 -7.23 -6.19 17.73
C LEU A 126 -7.76 -6.00 16.30
N GLU A 127 -8.79 -6.74 15.89
CA GLU A 127 -9.41 -6.60 14.57
C GLU A 127 -10.00 -5.21 14.35
N GLU A 128 -10.74 -4.66 15.31
CA GLU A 128 -11.26 -3.29 15.23
C GLU A 128 -10.13 -2.25 15.13
N ALA A 129 -9.02 -2.49 15.84
CA ALA A 129 -7.84 -1.64 15.75
C ALA A 129 -7.22 -1.72 14.34
N LEU A 130 -7.10 -2.92 13.77
CA LEU A 130 -6.63 -3.16 12.40
C LEU A 130 -7.57 -2.56 11.35
N ASP A 131 -8.89 -2.64 11.52
CA ASP A 131 -9.88 -1.97 10.66
C ASP A 131 -9.66 -0.47 10.59
N THR A 132 -9.22 0.12 11.70
CA THR A 132 -9.01 1.55 11.77
C THR A 132 -7.70 1.97 11.09
N ILE A 133 -6.60 1.20 11.29
CA ILE A 133 -5.27 1.59 10.77
C ILE A 133 -4.96 1.00 9.38
N TYR A 134 -5.60 -0.10 9.00
CA TYR A 134 -5.53 -0.80 7.72
C TYR A 134 -6.95 -1.17 7.22
N PRO A 135 -7.77 -0.17 6.83
CA PRO A 135 -9.12 -0.45 6.35
C PRO A 135 -9.09 -1.33 5.10
N ILE A 136 -10.02 -2.28 5.03
CA ILE A 136 -10.25 -3.05 3.79
C ILE A 136 -10.82 -2.06 2.77
N SER A 137 -10.17 -1.96 1.61
CA SER A 137 -10.59 -1.05 0.55
C SER A 137 -11.88 -1.56 -0.08
N THR A 138 -12.86 -0.66 -0.23
CA THR A 138 -14.11 -0.93 -0.96
C THR A 138 -14.16 -0.25 -2.32
N SER A 139 -13.05 0.37 -2.76
CA SER A 139 -13.02 1.17 -4.00
C SER A 139 -13.21 0.34 -5.27
N PHE A 140 -12.98 -0.98 -5.21
CA PHE A 140 -13.06 -1.88 -6.36
C PHE A 140 -14.03 -3.05 -6.15
N GLY A 141 -14.87 -2.99 -5.10
CA GLY A 141 -15.79 -4.07 -4.73
C GLY A 141 -15.83 -4.30 -3.22
N THR A 142 -16.63 -5.26 -2.76
CA THR A 142 -16.79 -5.62 -1.34
C THR A 142 -16.44 -7.07 -1.05
N GLU A 143 -15.92 -7.81 -2.02
CA GLU A 143 -15.64 -9.25 -1.93
C GLU A 143 -14.65 -9.59 -0.81
N ASP A 144 -13.72 -8.68 -0.53
CA ASP A 144 -12.76 -8.83 0.56
C ASP A 144 -13.41 -8.69 1.95
N LEU A 145 -14.48 -7.89 2.06
CA LEU A 145 -15.27 -7.79 3.29
C LEU A 145 -16.00 -9.11 3.58
N ASP A 146 -16.50 -9.78 2.54
CA ASP A 146 -17.21 -11.06 2.67
C ASP A 146 -16.28 -12.19 3.15
N LYS A 147 -14.97 -12.05 2.91
CA LYS A 147 -13.94 -13.00 3.37
C LYS A 147 -13.39 -12.68 4.76
N LYS A 148 -13.68 -11.50 5.32
CA LYS A 148 -13.12 -11.05 6.59
C LYS A 148 -13.50 -12.02 7.72
N ALA A 149 -12.49 -12.56 8.40
CA ALA A 149 -12.69 -13.52 9.48
C ALA A 149 -11.49 -13.57 10.43
N ILE A 150 -11.72 -14.06 11.65
CA ILE A 150 -10.67 -14.37 12.63
C ILE A 150 -10.59 -15.89 12.78
N ARG A 151 -9.39 -16.46 12.64
CA ARG A 151 -9.10 -17.87 12.94
C ARG A 151 -8.03 -17.98 14.01
N GLN A 152 -8.08 -19.07 14.77
CA GLN A 152 -7.06 -19.41 15.76
C GLN A 152 -6.57 -20.83 15.55
N GLU A 153 -5.25 -20.99 15.43
CA GLU A 153 -4.56 -22.26 15.23
C GLU A 153 -3.48 -22.40 16.30
N GLY A 154 -3.84 -23.01 17.44
CA GLY A 154 -2.97 -23.04 18.62
C GLY A 154 -2.65 -21.63 19.12
N ASN A 155 -1.37 -21.26 19.09
CA ASN A 155 -0.88 -19.92 19.49
C ASN A 155 -0.81 -18.93 18.31
N GLN A 156 -1.37 -19.29 17.16
CA GLN A 156 -1.43 -18.42 16.00
C GLN A 156 -2.84 -17.84 15.86
N TRP A 157 -2.92 -16.53 15.69
CA TRP A 157 -4.15 -15.80 15.38
C TRP A 157 -4.05 -15.21 13.98
N ILE A 158 -5.03 -15.53 13.14
CA ILE A 158 -5.07 -15.16 11.73
C ILE A 158 -6.26 -14.24 11.51
N PHE A 159 -5.98 -13.03 11.04
CA PHE A 159 -6.97 -12.00 10.73
C PHE A 159 -7.07 -11.89 9.22
N ILE A 160 -8.03 -12.61 8.64
CA ILE A 160 -8.29 -12.62 7.20
C ILE A 160 -8.91 -11.28 6.81
N ARG A 161 -8.38 -10.68 5.74
CA ARG A 161 -8.73 -9.34 5.25
C ARG A 161 -9.21 -9.34 3.80
N GLY A 162 -9.22 -10.50 3.13
CA GLY A 162 -9.58 -10.60 1.73
C GLY A 162 -9.03 -11.86 1.07
N GLY A 163 -9.05 -11.89 -0.26
CA GLY A 163 -8.45 -12.97 -1.05
C GLY A 163 -7.36 -12.48 -2.00
N PHE A 164 -6.42 -13.37 -2.31
CA PHE A 164 -5.36 -13.18 -3.28
C PHE A 164 -5.24 -14.43 -4.14
N PHE A 165 -5.62 -14.33 -5.43
CA PHE A 165 -5.87 -15.49 -6.29
C PHE A 165 -6.83 -16.51 -5.64
N ASP A 166 -6.40 -17.76 -5.49
CA ASP A 166 -7.13 -18.87 -4.85
C ASP A 166 -6.90 -18.96 -3.34
N LYS A 167 -6.10 -18.04 -2.77
CA LYS A 167 -5.76 -18.00 -1.34
C LYS A 167 -6.45 -16.85 -0.63
N LEU A 168 -6.44 -16.92 0.70
CA LEU A 168 -6.82 -15.82 1.58
C LEU A 168 -5.58 -14.99 1.94
N MET A 169 -5.81 -13.71 2.23
CA MET A 169 -4.76 -12.79 2.68
C MET A 169 -5.12 -12.12 4.00
N GLY A 170 -4.12 -11.78 4.82
CA GLY A 170 -4.37 -11.22 6.13
C GLY A 170 -3.16 -11.10 7.04
N PHE A 171 -3.41 -10.64 8.27
CA PHE A 171 -2.39 -10.53 9.30
C PHE A 171 -2.29 -11.81 10.12
N VAL A 172 -1.07 -12.23 10.44
CA VAL A 172 -0.78 -13.38 11.29
C VAL A 172 -0.04 -12.90 12.53
N PHE A 173 -0.59 -13.22 13.69
CA PHE A 173 -0.02 -12.90 15.00
C PHE A 173 0.35 -14.19 15.72
N GLN A 174 1.62 -14.35 16.06
CA GLN A 174 2.08 -15.46 16.87
C GLN A 174 2.14 -15.04 18.34
N THR A 175 1.60 -15.85 19.25
CA THR A 175 1.66 -15.61 20.69
C THR A 175 2.47 -16.69 21.42
N ASP A 176 2.82 -16.42 22.67
CA ASP A 176 3.13 -17.47 23.64
C ASP A 176 1.85 -18.07 24.24
N SER A 177 1.99 -19.06 25.13
CA SER A 177 0.86 -19.69 25.84
C SER A 177 0.12 -18.75 26.80
N GLY A 178 0.70 -17.60 27.14
CA GLY A 178 0.07 -16.55 27.93
C GLY A 178 -0.65 -15.49 27.09
N GLY A 179 -0.65 -15.63 25.76
CA GLY A 179 -1.24 -14.67 24.82
C GLY A 179 -0.37 -13.44 24.56
N ARG A 180 0.90 -13.41 25.00
CA ARG A 180 1.81 -12.31 24.63
C ARG A 180 2.22 -12.51 23.18
N ILE A 181 1.97 -11.50 22.35
CA ILE A 181 2.38 -11.47 20.94
C ILE A 181 3.91 -11.48 20.87
N GLN A 182 4.47 -12.37 20.05
CA GLN A 182 5.91 -12.58 19.82
C GLN A 182 6.34 -12.10 18.42
N SER A 183 5.43 -12.18 17.43
CA SER A 183 5.68 -11.68 16.08
C SER A 183 4.37 -11.30 15.39
N VAL A 184 4.50 -10.48 14.35
CA VAL A 184 3.42 -10.09 13.43
C VAL A 184 3.96 -10.20 12.01
N SER A 185 3.17 -10.76 11.11
CA SER A 185 3.45 -10.80 9.67
C SER A 185 2.17 -10.57 8.87
N TYR A 186 2.34 -10.30 7.58
CA TYR A 186 1.27 -10.38 6.59
C TYR A 186 1.49 -11.60 5.71
N SER A 187 0.40 -12.26 5.31
CA SER A 187 0.43 -13.42 4.43
C SER A 187 -0.57 -13.22 3.29
N LEU A 188 -0.15 -13.57 2.08
CA LEU A 188 -0.99 -13.71 0.88
C LEU A 188 -1.35 -15.18 0.61
N ASN A 189 -0.90 -16.10 1.46
CA ASN A 189 -1.01 -17.54 1.28
C ASN A 189 -1.62 -18.20 2.52
N ILE A 190 -2.85 -17.78 2.86
CA ILE A 190 -3.66 -18.42 3.91
C ILE A 190 -4.65 -19.38 3.23
N ASP A 191 -4.76 -20.60 3.74
CA ASP A 191 -5.68 -21.58 3.18
C ASP A 191 -7.15 -21.21 3.45
N GLY A 192 -8.00 -21.45 2.44
CA GLY A 192 -9.43 -21.13 2.42
C GLY A 192 -10.26 -21.92 3.41
#